data_AF-A0A934SY84-F1
#
_entry.id   AF-A0A934SY84-F1
#
_cell.length_a   1.000
_cell.length_b   1.000
_cell.length_c   1.000
_cell.angle_alpha   90.00
_cell.angle_beta   90.00
_cell.angle_gamma   90.00
#
_symmetry.space_group_name_H-M   'P 1'
#
loop_
_entity.id
_entity.type
_entity.pdbx_description
1 polymer ?
#
loop_
_entity_poly.entity_id
_entity_poly.type
_entity_poly.pdbx_seq_one_letter_code
_entity_poly.pdbx_strand_id
1 'polypeptide(L)'
;MFIVLLALFANVLLSVLGGMAVQLAGERDDMASEVQADDVAIVGQALDGYFKQNAAFPASLSALASTPGFEYTNAFAQDTSRYGYQLAAGVDDGKNVFDRAAVFALDTRIGQTPAQYVAANTACGTSFAVAEAWCGTAAIAPWSRLEGRNYINGEDAMQYARQARATKKIARYFHANPSFPAMSTNPDSLAHLVGYGGTAKNCGGTFVLWGKVQLDCADLFSIWGAPVYVQMVSGTHLQLYASSPKSMQQSPAPGTPYQPTTDLTVP
;
A
#
# COMPACT_ATOMS: atom_id res chain seq x y z
N MET A 1 51.35 55.52 5.88
CA MET A 1 49.89 55.71 6.09
C MET A 1 49.07 55.12 4.94
N PHE A 2 49.37 55.45 3.68
CA PHE A 2 48.63 54.95 2.50
C PHE A 2 48.57 53.42 2.37
N ILE A 3 49.67 52.71 2.62
CA ILE A 3 49.75 51.23 2.55
C ILE A 3 48.84 50.56 3.60
N VAL A 4 48.75 51.15 4.81
CA VAL A 4 47.91 50.62 5.90
C VAL A 4 46.42 50.78 5.57
N LEU A 5 46.04 51.92 4.97
CA LEU A 5 44.68 52.16 4.48
C LEU A 5 44.28 51.20 3.35
N LEU A 6 45.18 50.93 2.41
CA LEU A 6 44.96 49.94 1.35
C LEU A 6 44.79 48.53 1.91
N ALA A 7 45.61 48.13 2.89
CA ALA A 7 45.48 46.82 3.54
C ALA A 7 44.17 46.68 4.33
N LEU A 8 43.73 47.74 5.03
CA LEU A 8 42.44 47.77 5.71
C LEU A 8 41.27 47.66 4.74
N PHE A 9 41.32 48.40 3.63
CA PHE A 9 40.30 48.35 2.60
C PHE A 9 40.23 46.97 1.92
N ALA A 10 41.37 46.37 1.62
CA ALA A 10 41.44 45.03 1.05
C ALA A 10 40.86 43.96 2.00
N ASN A 11 41.15 44.06 3.30
CA ASN A 11 40.58 43.14 4.29
C ASN A 11 39.06 43.29 4.41
N VAL A 12 38.55 44.52 4.49
CA VAL A 12 37.09 44.78 4.53
C VAL A 12 36.42 44.26 3.26
N LEU A 13 37.01 44.49 2.09
CA LEU A 13 36.48 44.00 0.81
C LEU A 13 36.47 42.47 0.76
N LEU A 14 37.53 41.80 1.21
CA LEU A 14 37.59 40.34 1.28
C LEU A 14 36.56 39.76 2.27
N SER A 15 36.34 40.40 3.41
CA SER A 15 35.31 39.98 4.37
C SER A 15 33.89 40.14 3.82
N VAL A 16 33.60 41.24 3.11
CA VAL A 16 32.29 41.46 2.46
C VAL A 16 32.07 40.46 1.33
N LEU A 17 33.05 40.25 0.46
CA LEU A 17 32.95 39.26 -0.63
C LEU A 17 32.83 37.83 -0.08
N GLY A 18 33.54 37.50 0.99
CA GLY A 18 33.40 36.22 1.68
C GLY A 18 32.00 36.01 2.28
N GLY A 19 31.44 37.05 2.91
CA GLY A 19 30.07 37.01 3.44
C GLY A 19 29.02 36.80 2.34
N MET A 20 29.14 37.53 1.22
CA MET A 20 28.25 37.36 0.06
C MET A 20 28.38 35.96 -0.57
N ALA A 21 29.59 35.41 -0.67
CA ALA A 21 29.82 34.07 -1.20
C ALA A 21 29.20 32.98 -0.31
N VAL A 22 29.30 33.11 1.02
CA VAL A 22 28.66 32.19 1.96
C VAL A 22 27.14 32.30 1.88
N GLN A 23 26.60 33.51 1.79
CA GLN A 23 25.14 33.71 1.65
C GLN A 23 24.61 33.09 0.35
N LEU A 24 25.27 33.34 -0.78
CA LEU A 24 24.88 32.77 -2.07
C LEU A 24 25.00 31.24 -2.09
N ALA A 25 26.01 30.68 -1.41
CA ALA A 25 26.13 29.24 -1.24
C ALA A 25 24.98 28.65 -0.41
N GLY A 26 24.61 29.31 0.70
CA GLY A 26 23.46 28.92 1.52
C GLY A 26 22.14 28.94 0.75
N GLU A 27 21.84 30.03 0.04
CA GLU A 27 20.62 30.14 -0.77
C GLU A 27 20.56 29.07 -1.87
N ARG A 28 21.70 28.72 -2.49
CA ARG A 28 21.78 27.65 -3.48
C ARG A 28 21.51 26.28 -2.87
N ASP A 29 22.07 26.00 -1.70
CA ASP A 29 21.88 24.72 -1.01
C ASP A 29 20.42 24.55 -0.54
N ASP A 30 19.79 25.63 -0.06
CA ASP A 30 18.38 25.64 0.34
C ASP A 30 17.45 25.35 -0.86
N MET A 31 17.63 26.05 -1.99
CA MET A 31 16.86 25.79 -3.21
C MET A 31 17.08 24.37 -3.74
N ALA A 32 18.30 23.84 -3.66
CA ALA A 32 18.58 22.48 -4.10
C ALA A 32 17.83 21.45 -3.24
N SER A 33 17.72 21.68 -1.93
CA SER A 33 16.95 20.81 -1.03
C SER A 33 15.45 20.89 -1.30
N GLU A 34 14.93 22.07 -1.62
CA GLU A 34 13.50 22.25 -1.96
C GLU A 34 13.15 21.52 -3.26
N VAL A 35 13.98 21.67 -4.30
CA VAL A 35 13.80 20.94 -5.57
C VAL A 35 13.82 19.43 -5.36
N GLN A 36 14.75 18.91 -4.54
CA GLN A 36 14.79 17.48 -4.22
C GLN A 36 13.52 17.00 -3.49
N ALA A 37 12.95 17.84 -2.63
CA ALA A 37 11.71 17.50 -1.93
C ALA A 37 10.52 17.43 -2.88
N ASP A 38 10.41 18.41 -3.78
CA ASP A 38 9.38 18.42 -4.83
C ASP A 38 9.52 17.22 -5.77
N ASP A 39 10.74 16.90 -6.20
CA ASP A 39 11.02 15.74 -7.03
C ASP A 39 10.59 14.42 -6.37
N VAL A 40 10.96 14.23 -5.10
CA VAL A 40 10.54 13.07 -4.31
C VAL A 40 9.03 13.03 -4.14
N ALA A 41 8.37 14.18 -3.96
CA ALA A 41 6.92 14.27 -3.86
C ALA A 41 6.24 13.88 -5.18
N ILE A 42 6.74 14.36 -6.33
CA ILE A 42 6.24 14.01 -7.66
C ILE A 42 6.34 12.49 -7.90
N VAL A 43 7.48 11.88 -7.60
CA VAL A 43 7.64 10.42 -7.74
C VAL A 43 6.78 9.68 -6.73
N GLY A 44 6.62 10.19 -5.51
CA GLY A 44 5.72 9.62 -4.51
C GLY A 44 4.27 9.59 -4.98
N GLN A 45 3.79 10.69 -5.60
CA GLN A 45 2.46 10.75 -6.22
C GLN A 45 2.33 9.80 -7.41
N ALA A 46 3.38 9.66 -8.22
CA ALA A 46 3.41 8.69 -9.32
C ALA A 46 3.29 7.25 -8.81
N LEU A 47 4.00 6.90 -7.71
CA LEU A 47 3.91 5.60 -7.06
C LEU A 47 2.50 5.34 -6.49
N ASP A 48 1.87 6.34 -5.86
CA ASP A 48 0.47 6.28 -5.41
C ASP A 48 -0.48 6.00 -6.58
N GLY A 49 -0.37 6.78 -7.66
CA GLY A 49 -1.16 6.61 -8.87
C GLY A 49 -0.98 5.23 -9.50
N TYR A 50 0.26 4.74 -9.58
CA TYR A 50 0.56 3.41 -10.10
C TYR A 50 -0.06 2.31 -9.23
N PHE A 51 0.05 2.42 -7.91
CA PHE A 51 -0.54 1.45 -6.98
C PHE A 51 -2.06 1.41 -7.11
N LYS A 52 -2.73 2.57 -7.21
CA LYS A 52 -4.18 2.64 -7.44
C LYS A 52 -4.63 1.96 -8.74
N GLN A 53 -3.79 2.01 -9.78
CA GLN A 53 -4.11 1.39 -11.08
C GLN A 53 -3.81 -0.12 -11.12
N ASN A 54 -2.76 -0.56 -10.43
CA ASN A 54 -2.22 -1.92 -10.59
C ASN A 54 -2.32 -2.80 -9.32
N ALA A 55 -2.77 -2.25 -8.19
CA ALA A 55 -2.81 -2.88 -6.87
C ALA A 55 -1.45 -3.46 -6.40
N ALA A 56 -0.36 -2.93 -6.95
CA ALA A 56 1.02 -3.30 -6.65
C ALA A 56 1.93 -2.10 -6.94
N PHE A 57 3.07 -2.02 -6.26
CA PHE A 57 4.11 -1.05 -6.59
C PHE A 57 4.97 -1.55 -7.76
N PRO A 58 5.58 -0.65 -8.55
CA PRO A 58 6.44 -1.05 -9.65
C PRO A 58 7.72 -1.71 -9.11
N ALA A 59 8.32 -2.62 -9.89
CA ALA A 59 9.56 -3.30 -9.48
C ALA A 59 10.76 -2.33 -9.35
N SER A 60 10.72 -1.19 -10.05
CA SER A 60 11.75 -0.16 -10.05
C SER A 60 11.21 1.18 -10.57
N LEU A 61 11.98 2.27 -10.42
CA LEU A 61 11.66 3.56 -11.06
C LEU A 61 11.68 3.47 -12.59
N SER A 62 12.52 2.62 -13.17
CA SER A 62 12.52 2.39 -14.63
C SER A 62 11.25 1.69 -15.09
N ALA A 63 10.73 0.73 -14.30
CA ALA A 63 9.45 0.09 -14.58
C ALA A 63 8.30 1.12 -14.50
N LEU A 64 8.31 2.00 -13.49
CA LEU A 64 7.36 3.11 -13.40
C LEU A 64 7.42 4.00 -14.64
N ALA A 65 8.61 4.48 -15.01
CA ALA A 65 8.82 5.37 -16.16
C ALA A 65 8.44 4.73 -17.51
N SER A 66 8.50 3.40 -17.61
CA SER A 66 8.09 2.66 -18.81
C SER A 66 6.58 2.43 -18.92
N THR A 67 5.82 2.77 -17.87
CA THR A 67 4.37 2.55 -17.83
C THR A 67 3.64 3.74 -18.48
N PRO A 68 2.69 3.50 -19.41
CA PRO A 68 1.91 4.57 -20.02
C PRO A 68 1.24 5.48 -18.98
N GLY A 69 1.42 6.80 -19.11
CA GLY A 69 0.91 7.81 -18.18
C GLY A 69 1.84 8.16 -17.00
N PHE A 70 3.01 7.51 -16.91
CA PHE A 70 4.05 7.78 -15.89
C PHE A 70 5.41 8.15 -16.49
N GLU A 71 5.47 8.46 -17.79
CA GLU A 71 6.71 8.72 -18.54
C GLU A 71 7.48 9.93 -17.99
N TYR A 72 6.78 10.87 -17.35
CA TYR A 72 7.38 12.03 -16.70
C TYR A 72 8.33 11.65 -15.56
N THR A 73 8.27 10.43 -15.03
CA THR A 73 9.21 9.97 -14.00
C THR A 73 10.55 9.48 -14.55
N ASN A 74 10.74 9.48 -15.88
CA ASN A 74 11.93 8.95 -16.53
C ASN A 74 13.22 9.70 -16.10
N ALA A 75 13.14 11.00 -15.83
CA ALA A 75 14.30 11.77 -15.34
C ALA A 75 14.85 11.20 -14.01
N PHE A 76 13.97 10.84 -13.08
CA PHE A 76 14.34 10.26 -11.79
C PHE A 76 14.83 8.81 -11.92
N ALA A 77 14.25 8.06 -12.87
CA ALA A 77 14.67 6.69 -13.15
C ALA A 77 16.09 6.62 -13.74
N GLN A 78 16.49 7.64 -14.49
CA GLN A 78 17.83 7.74 -15.09
C GLN A 78 18.87 8.30 -14.12
N ASP A 79 18.46 9.14 -13.16
CA ASP A 79 19.37 9.74 -12.20
C ASP A 79 19.49 8.94 -10.88
N THR A 80 20.09 7.77 -10.99
CA THR A 80 20.35 6.88 -9.84
C THR A 80 21.41 7.42 -8.88
N SER A 81 22.08 8.53 -9.23
CA SER A 81 23.03 9.22 -8.36
C SER A 81 22.34 10.15 -7.37
N ARG A 82 21.18 10.69 -7.75
CA ARG A 82 20.40 11.64 -6.94
C ARG A 82 19.17 11.00 -6.29
N TYR A 83 18.60 9.95 -6.87
CA TYR A 83 17.39 9.32 -6.33
C TYR A 83 17.56 7.82 -6.17
N GLY A 84 16.99 7.31 -5.09
CA GLY A 84 16.89 5.89 -4.80
C GLY A 84 15.45 5.43 -4.68
N TYR A 85 15.24 4.14 -4.90
CA TYR A 85 13.96 3.46 -4.73
C TYR A 85 14.15 2.14 -4.02
N GLN A 86 13.25 1.84 -3.10
CA GLN A 86 13.22 0.57 -2.39
C GLN A 86 11.80 0.01 -2.39
N LEU A 87 11.69 -1.27 -2.72
CA LEU A 87 10.48 -2.06 -2.59
C LEU A 87 10.72 -3.15 -1.54
N ALA A 88 9.72 -3.36 -0.69
CA ALA A 88 9.58 -4.54 0.16
C ALA A 88 8.19 -5.12 -0.10
N ALA A 89 8.16 -6.29 -0.72
CA ALA A 89 6.92 -7.02 -0.93
C ALA A 89 6.63 -7.91 0.29
N GLY A 90 5.34 -8.06 0.63
CA GLY A 90 4.92 -8.98 1.69
C GLY A 90 5.42 -8.63 3.09
N VAL A 91 5.52 -7.33 3.41
CA VAL A 91 5.75 -6.86 4.78
C VAL A 91 4.57 -7.30 5.64
N ASP A 92 4.86 -7.99 6.74
CA ASP A 92 3.86 -8.51 7.67
C ASP A 92 3.95 -7.77 9.01
N ASP A 93 2.85 -7.16 9.45
CA ASP A 93 2.73 -6.49 10.75
C ASP A 93 1.99 -7.33 11.81
N GLY A 94 1.77 -8.62 11.52
CA GLY A 94 1.00 -9.56 12.33
C GLY A 94 -0.51 -9.43 12.13
N LYS A 95 -0.99 -8.39 11.43
CA LYS A 95 -2.41 -8.19 11.10
C LYS A 95 -2.63 -8.14 9.59
N ASN A 96 -1.71 -7.51 8.86
CA ASN A 96 -1.78 -7.26 7.44
C ASN A 96 -0.48 -7.70 6.77
N VAL A 97 -0.62 -8.27 5.58
CA VAL A 97 0.49 -8.46 4.64
C VAL A 97 0.35 -7.42 3.53
N PHE A 98 1.36 -6.55 3.38
CA PHE A 98 1.32 -5.43 2.45
C PHE A 98 2.66 -5.20 1.76
N ASP A 99 2.61 -4.52 0.62
CA ASP A 99 3.83 -4.02 -0.01
C ASP A 99 4.15 -2.62 0.53
N ARG A 100 5.43 -2.31 0.64
CA ARG A 100 5.95 -0.99 0.99
C ARG A 100 6.91 -0.54 -0.09
N ALA A 101 6.71 0.67 -0.59
CA ALA A 101 7.63 1.34 -1.49
C ALA A 101 8.12 2.64 -0.87
N ALA A 102 9.36 3.01 -1.18
CA ALA A 102 9.90 4.32 -0.85
C ALA A 102 10.74 4.86 -1.99
N VAL A 103 10.64 6.16 -2.19
CA VAL A 103 11.55 6.96 -3.02
C VAL A 103 12.22 7.99 -2.11
N PHE A 104 13.50 8.25 -2.35
CA PHE A 104 14.29 9.13 -1.51
C PHE A 104 15.41 9.80 -2.31
N ALA A 105 15.79 11.00 -1.89
CA ALA A 105 16.96 11.68 -2.39
C ALA A 105 18.24 11.09 -1.77
N LEU A 106 19.32 11.03 -2.54
CA LEU A 106 20.64 10.55 -2.12
C LEU A 106 21.58 11.75 -1.93
N ASP A 107 22.42 11.69 -0.89
CA ASP A 107 23.48 12.68 -0.73
C ASP A 107 24.65 12.40 -1.70
N THR A 108 24.70 13.19 -2.77
CA THR A 108 25.72 13.08 -3.83
C THR A 108 27.12 13.47 -3.36
N ARG A 109 27.25 14.25 -2.27
CA ARG A 109 28.55 14.72 -1.76
C ARG A 109 29.37 13.59 -1.16
N ILE A 110 28.68 12.58 -0.62
CA ILE A 110 29.30 11.40 0.01
C ILE A 110 29.17 10.14 -0.86
N GLY A 111 28.58 10.25 -2.06
CA GLY A 111 28.34 9.11 -2.95
C GLY A 111 27.42 8.05 -2.33
N GLN A 112 26.39 8.48 -1.58
CA GLN A 112 25.49 7.57 -0.89
C GLN A 112 24.73 6.69 -1.88
N THR A 113 24.78 5.38 -1.68
CA THR A 113 24.00 4.40 -2.47
C THR A 113 22.62 4.15 -1.86
N PRO A 114 21.64 3.65 -2.63
CA PRO A 114 20.33 3.27 -2.08
C PRO A 114 20.40 2.28 -0.92
N ALA A 115 21.31 1.29 -0.99
CA ALA A 115 21.50 0.32 0.08
C ALA A 115 22.02 0.98 1.37
N GLN A 116 22.97 1.92 1.24
CA GLN A 116 23.47 2.70 2.38
C GLN A 116 22.40 3.62 2.97
N TYR A 117 21.57 4.26 2.13
CA TYR A 117 20.46 5.08 2.59
C TYR A 117 19.46 4.26 3.40
N VAL A 118 19.00 3.14 2.86
CA VAL A 118 18.02 2.27 3.53
C VAL A 118 18.55 1.71 4.84
N ALA A 119 19.84 1.36 4.90
CA ALA A 119 20.50 0.88 6.10
C ALA A 119 20.68 1.97 7.19
N ALA A 120 20.67 3.25 6.81
CA ALA A 120 20.86 4.38 7.71
C ALA A 120 19.56 4.83 8.43
N ASN A 121 18.52 3.96 8.48
CA ASN A 121 17.26 4.17 9.20
C ASN A 121 17.44 4.10 10.73
N THR A 122 18.15 5.05 11.32
CA THR A 122 18.50 5.02 12.75
C THR A 122 17.45 5.65 13.66
N ALA A 123 16.46 6.37 13.10
CA ALA A 123 15.55 7.21 13.88
C ALA A 123 14.24 6.54 14.30
N CYS A 124 13.63 5.67 13.48
CA CYS A 124 12.27 5.16 13.76
C CYS A 124 12.10 3.64 13.72
N GLY A 125 13.15 2.86 13.44
CA GLY A 125 13.01 1.41 13.43
C GLY A 125 14.20 0.67 12.82
N THR A 126 13.94 -0.57 12.39
CA THR A 126 14.95 -1.49 11.85
C THR A 126 14.93 -1.51 10.32
N SER A 127 15.03 -2.69 9.70
CA SER A 127 15.09 -2.86 8.24
C SER A 127 13.81 -2.35 7.55
N PHE A 128 13.96 -1.85 6.32
CA PHE A 128 12.83 -1.42 5.48
C PHE A 128 11.77 -2.49 5.26
N ALA A 129 12.16 -3.77 5.31
CA ALA A 129 11.28 -4.92 5.15
C ALA A 129 10.53 -5.32 6.44
N VAL A 130 10.78 -4.64 7.56
CA VAL A 130 10.10 -4.90 8.85
C VAL A 130 8.98 -3.90 9.05
N ALA A 131 7.84 -4.36 9.58
CA ALA A 131 6.64 -3.54 9.74
C ALA A 131 6.82 -2.34 10.68
N GLU A 132 7.61 -2.51 11.75
CA GLU A 132 7.96 -1.44 12.69
C GLU A 132 8.63 -0.27 11.93
N ALA A 133 8.09 0.93 12.13
CA ALA A 133 8.16 2.05 11.20
C ALA A 133 9.54 2.31 10.55
N TRP A 134 9.54 2.57 9.24
CA TRP A 134 10.70 3.12 8.52
C TRP A 134 10.51 4.61 8.24
N CYS A 135 11.48 5.45 8.56
CA CYS A 135 11.36 6.92 8.40
C CYS A 135 12.56 7.58 7.69
N GLY A 136 13.27 6.81 6.86
CA GLY A 136 14.46 7.29 6.19
C GLY A 136 15.63 7.55 7.15
N THR A 137 16.64 8.24 6.65
CA THR A 137 17.83 8.59 7.45
C THR A 137 17.58 9.87 8.24
N ALA A 138 18.24 10.02 9.39
CA ALA A 138 18.20 11.26 10.18
C ALA A 138 18.88 12.45 9.48
N ALA A 139 19.73 12.20 8.47
CA ALA A 139 20.22 13.25 7.58
C ALA A 139 19.06 13.63 6.64
N ILE A 140 18.78 14.93 6.55
CA ILE A 140 17.56 15.62 6.05
C ILE A 140 17.36 15.44 4.53
N ALA A 141 17.57 14.25 3.98
CA ALA A 141 17.29 13.96 2.59
C ALA A 141 15.78 13.67 2.46
N PRO A 142 15.06 14.40 1.59
CA PRO A 142 13.64 14.16 1.37
C PRO A 142 13.35 12.70 1.00
N TRP A 143 12.27 12.16 1.55
CA TRP A 143 11.80 10.82 1.23
C TRP A 143 10.27 10.77 1.24
N SER A 144 9.73 9.81 0.49
CA SER A 144 8.31 9.48 0.47
C SER A 144 8.14 7.99 0.60
N ARG A 145 7.29 7.55 1.53
CA ARG A 145 6.97 6.15 1.81
C ARG A 145 5.50 5.91 1.56
N LEU A 146 5.21 4.87 0.79
CA LEU A 146 3.86 4.39 0.54
C LEU A 146 3.73 2.95 1.00
N GLU A 147 2.60 2.65 1.62
CA GLU A 147 2.28 1.30 2.08
C GLU A 147 0.92 0.90 1.52
N GLY A 148 0.86 -0.28 0.91
CA GLY A 148 -0.37 -0.80 0.31
C GLY A 148 -1.52 -0.94 1.32
N ARG A 149 -1.19 -1.18 2.60
CA ARG A 149 -2.19 -1.26 3.69
C ARG A 149 -3.04 0.00 3.82
N ASN A 150 -2.55 1.18 3.45
CA ASN A 150 -3.35 2.41 3.55
C ASN A 150 -4.57 2.40 2.62
N TYR A 151 -4.47 1.73 1.46
CA TYR A 151 -5.59 1.54 0.54
C TYR A 151 -6.44 0.34 0.97
N ILE A 152 -5.76 -0.76 1.32
CA ILE A 152 -6.41 -2.02 1.69
C ILE A 152 -7.26 -1.87 2.96
N ASN A 153 -6.86 -1.06 3.95
CA ASN A 153 -7.62 -0.90 5.20
C ASN A 153 -9.05 -0.36 4.97
N GLY A 154 -9.22 0.61 4.06
CA GLY A 154 -10.53 1.15 3.74
C GLY A 154 -11.40 0.15 2.98
N GLU A 155 -10.78 -0.55 2.04
CA GLU A 155 -11.35 -1.64 1.27
C GLU A 155 -11.79 -2.80 2.17
N ASP A 156 -10.93 -3.23 3.09
CA ASP A 156 -11.22 -4.26 4.10
C ASP A 156 -12.39 -3.86 4.99
N ALA A 157 -12.41 -2.62 5.50
CA ALA A 157 -13.54 -2.13 6.31
C ALA A 157 -14.87 -2.21 5.55
N MET A 158 -14.87 -1.86 4.25
CA MET A 158 -16.05 -2.01 3.38
C MET A 158 -16.41 -3.48 3.17
N GLN A 159 -15.42 -4.36 3.00
CA GLN A 159 -15.62 -5.79 2.83
C GLN A 159 -16.22 -6.44 4.09
N TYR A 160 -15.70 -6.11 5.27
CA TYR A 160 -16.25 -6.54 6.56
C TYR A 160 -17.71 -6.09 6.71
N ALA A 161 -18.04 -4.85 6.36
CA ALA A 161 -19.42 -4.36 6.42
C ALA A 161 -20.36 -5.13 5.48
N ARG A 162 -19.91 -5.44 4.26
CA ARG A 162 -20.67 -6.24 3.28
C ARG A 162 -20.91 -7.66 3.77
N GLN A 163 -19.87 -8.32 4.28
CA GLN A 163 -20.01 -9.66 4.84
C GLN A 163 -20.89 -9.68 6.08
N ALA A 164 -20.73 -8.74 7.01
CA ALA A 164 -21.59 -8.66 8.18
C ALA A 164 -23.07 -8.50 7.78
N ARG A 165 -23.37 -7.78 6.69
CA ARG A 165 -24.71 -7.72 6.12
C ARG A 165 -25.16 -9.06 5.56
N ALA A 166 -24.34 -9.74 4.75
CA ALA A 166 -24.65 -11.08 4.22
C ALA A 166 -24.90 -12.09 5.35
N THR A 167 -24.02 -12.11 6.36
CA THR A 167 -24.15 -12.94 7.57
C THR A 167 -25.43 -12.64 8.32
N LYS A 168 -25.82 -11.37 8.50
CA LYS A 168 -27.11 -10.99 9.12
C LYS A 168 -28.31 -11.48 8.30
N LYS A 169 -28.26 -11.42 6.96
CA LYS A 169 -29.32 -11.94 6.07
C LYS A 169 -29.48 -13.45 6.26
N ILE A 170 -28.36 -14.18 6.30
CA ILE A 170 -28.32 -15.63 6.53
C ILE A 170 -28.79 -15.99 7.95
N ALA A 171 -28.31 -15.29 8.97
CA ALA A 171 -28.66 -15.53 10.37
C ALA A 171 -30.16 -15.34 10.63
N ARG A 172 -30.79 -14.33 10.02
CA ARG A 172 -32.25 -14.13 10.11
C ARG A 172 -33.04 -15.31 9.58
N TYR A 173 -32.55 -15.97 8.52
CA TYR A 173 -33.19 -17.17 8.00
C TYR A 173 -33.09 -18.34 8.98
N PHE A 174 -31.91 -18.59 9.57
CA PHE A 174 -31.72 -19.68 10.53
C PHE A 174 -32.41 -19.47 11.87
N HIS A 175 -32.57 -18.22 12.30
CA HIS A 175 -33.40 -17.90 13.46
C HIS A 175 -34.87 -18.31 13.24
N ALA A 176 -35.37 -18.25 11.99
CA ALA A 176 -36.72 -18.69 11.66
C ALA A 176 -36.80 -20.18 11.26
N ASN A 177 -35.68 -20.78 10.85
CA ASN A 177 -35.58 -22.15 10.36
C ASN A 177 -34.33 -22.81 10.97
N PRO A 178 -34.41 -23.42 12.15
CA PRO A 178 -33.24 -23.83 12.95
C PRO A 178 -32.49 -25.06 12.42
N SER A 179 -32.62 -25.37 11.13
CA SER A 179 -31.91 -26.46 10.47
C SER A 179 -31.08 -25.93 9.31
N PHE A 180 -29.77 -26.15 9.36
CA PHE A 180 -28.91 -25.91 8.20
C PHE A 180 -29.30 -26.85 7.05
N PRO A 181 -29.40 -26.37 5.80
CA PRO A 181 -29.52 -27.25 4.66
C PRO A 181 -28.29 -28.16 4.58
N ALA A 182 -28.45 -29.37 4.06
CA ALA A 182 -27.32 -30.26 3.83
C ALA A 182 -26.36 -29.58 2.85
N MET A 183 -25.21 -29.14 3.35
CA MET A 183 -24.13 -28.57 2.53
C MET A 183 -22.88 -29.42 2.70
N SER A 184 -22.02 -29.35 1.69
CA SER A 184 -20.69 -29.91 1.78
C SER A 184 -19.89 -29.22 2.90
N THR A 185 -18.98 -29.95 3.51
CA THR A 185 -17.92 -29.38 4.36
C THR A 185 -16.87 -28.65 3.53
N ASN A 186 -16.88 -28.79 2.19
CA ASN A 186 -16.04 -27.99 1.31
C ASN A 186 -16.68 -26.61 1.06
N PRO A 187 -15.89 -25.53 1.00
CA PRO A 187 -16.38 -24.21 0.63
C PRO A 187 -17.08 -24.21 -0.72
N ASP A 188 -18.26 -23.60 -0.81
CA ASP A 188 -18.96 -23.32 -2.06
C ASP A 188 -19.19 -21.82 -2.21
N SER A 189 -19.18 -21.32 -3.44
CA SER A 189 -19.40 -19.89 -3.67
C SER A 189 -20.88 -19.54 -3.55
N LEU A 190 -21.19 -18.40 -2.93
CA LEU A 190 -22.57 -17.90 -2.85
C LEU A 190 -23.17 -17.70 -4.25
N ALA A 191 -22.36 -17.26 -5.21
CA ALA A 191 -22.76 -17.13 -6.62
C ALA A 191 -23.25 -18.47 -7.21
N HIS A 192 -22.48 -19.54 -6.99
CA HIS A 192 -22.88 -20.88 -7.43
C HIS A 192 -24.14 -21.37 -6.74
N LEU A 193 -24.25 -21.19 -5.41
CA LEU A 193 -25.41 -21.64 -4.63
C LEU A 193 -26.73 -20.97 -5.01
N VAL A 194 -26.68 -19.74 -5.55
CA VAL A 194 -27.87 -19.05 -6.07
C VAL A 194 -28.08 -19.24 -7.58
N GLY A 195 -27.26 -20.07 -8.23
CA GLY A 195 -27.33 -20.34 -9.66
C GLY A 195 -26.83 -19.21 -10.56
N TYR A 196 -26.03 -18.27 -10.04
CA TYR A 196 -25.43 -17.20 -10.83
C TYR A 196 -24.12 -17.65 -11.48
N GLY A 197 -24.11 -17.77 -12.81
CA GLY A 197 -22.93 -18.20 -13.58
C GLY A 197 -22.04 -17.06 -14.11
N GLY A 198 -22.35 -15.80 -13.79
CA GLY A 198 -21.60 -14.65 -14.28
C GLY A 198 -20.43 -14.22 -13.39
N THR A 199 -19.84 -13.07 -13.70
CA THR A 199 -18.77 -12.44 -12.91
C THR A 199 -19.27 -11.21 -12.19
N ALA A 200 -18.53 -10.74 -11.17
CA ALA A 200 -18.87 -9.52 -10.43
C ALA A 200 -19.15 -8.31 -11.34
N LYS A 201 -18.40 -8.18 -12.46
CA LYS A 201 -18.53 -7.09 -13.42
C LYS A 201 -19.93 -6.97 -14.03
N ASN A 202 -20.60 -8.10 -14.26
CA ASN A 202 -21.91 -8.17 -14.92
C ASN A 202 -23.01 -8.60 -13.94
N CYS A 203 -22.75 -8.54 -12.64
CA CYS A 203 -23.74 -8.92 -11.65
C CYS A 203 -24.76 -7.79 -11.48
N GLY A 204 -26.04 -8.15 -11.60
CA GLY A 204 -27.16 -7.27 -11.30
C GLY A 204 -28.35 -8.07 -10.79
N GLY A 205 -29.18 -7.41 -9.97
CA GLY A 205 -30.42 -7.97 -9.43
C GLY A 205 -30.29 -8.58 -8.03
N THR A 206 -31.33 -9.30 -7.65
CA THR A 206 -31.47 -9.97 -6.36
C THR A 206 -31.56 -11.47 -6.59
N PHE A 207 -30.81 -12.22 -5.80
CA PHE A 207 -30.70 -13.67 -5.86
C PHE A 207 -31.26 -14.28 -4.59
N VAL A 208 -31.76 -15.50 -4.66
CA VAL A 208 -32.41 -16.15 -3.53
C VAL A 208 -31.63 -17.40 -3.14
N LEU A 209 -30.92 -17.31 -2.02
CA LEU A 209 -30.25 -18.44 -1.39
C LEU A 209 -31.27 -19.24 -0.56
N TRP A 210 -31.28 -20.57 -0.74
CA TRP A 210 -32.17 -21.52 -0.06
C TRP A 210 -33.65 -21.12 -0.09
N GLY A 211 -34.09 -20.51 -1.20
CA GLY A 211 -35.49 -20.14 -1.42
C GLY A 211 -36.02 -18.98 -0.55
N LYS A 212 -35.21 -18.38 0.34
CA LYS A 212 -35.67 -17.34 1.27
C LYS A 212 -34.69 -16.19 1.50
N VAL A 213 -33.39 -16.44 1.47
CA VAL A 213 -32.38 -15.41 1.78
C VAL A 213 -32.10 -14.58 0.53
N GLN A 214 -32.55 -13.33 0.54
CA GLN A 214 -32.30 -12.41 -0.56
C GLN A 214 -30.88 -11.84 -0.50
N LEU A 215 -30.05 -12.23 -1.46
CA LEU A 215 -28.69 -11.76 -1.65
C LEU A 215 -28.62 -10.81 -2.83
N ASP A 216 -27.77 -9.81 -2.74
CA ASP A 216 -27.40 -8.93 -3.85
C ASP A 216 -25.97 -9.22 -4.31
N CYS A 217 -25.55 -8.58 -5.40
CA CYS A 217 -24.21 -8.76 -5.95
C CYS A 217 -23.07 -8.44 -4.98
N ALA A 218 -23.29 -7.54 -4.02
CA ALA A 218 -22.30 -7.20 -3.01
C ALA A 218 -22.25 -8.23 -1.86
N ASP A 219 -23.19 -9.18 -1.81
CA ASP A 219 -23.10 -10.37 -0.96
C ASP A 219 -22.45 -11.54 -1.71
N LEU A 220 -22.66 -11.66 -3.03
CA LEU A 220 -22.11 -12.75 -3.85
C LEU A 220 -20.62 -12.58 -4.17
N PHE A 221 -20.15 -11.33 -4.28
CA PHE A 221 -18.78 -11.00 -4.65
C PHE A 221 -18.16 -10.00 -3.67
N SER A 222 -16.87 -10.16 -3.44
CA SER A 222 -16.06 -9.21 -2.67
C SER A 222 -15.98 -7.86 -3.38
N ILE A 223 -15.52 -6.83 -2.68
CA ILE A 223 -15.26 -5.51 -3.28
C ILE A 223 -14.25 -5.59 -4.44
N TRP A 224 -13.39 -6.61 -4.45
CA TRP A 224 -12.39 -6.89 -5.48
C TRP A 224 -12.92 -7.81 -6.60
N GLY A 225 -14.20 -8.19 -6.54
CA GLY A 225 -14.86 -8.99 -7.57
C GLY A 225 -14.62 -10.50 -7.50
N ALA A 226 -13.94 -10.99 -6.47
CA ALA A 226 -13.80 -12.42 -6.22
C ALA A 226 -15.09 -12.99 -5.60
N PRO A 227 -15.45 -14.26 -5.86
CA PRO A 227 -16.62 -14.86 -5.22
C PRO A 227 -16.48 -14.90 -3.70
N VAL A 228 -17.59 -14.66 -3.00
CA VAL A 228 -17.71 -14.91 -1.56
C VAL A 228 -18.08 -16.38 -1.38
N TYR A 229 -17.37 -17.07 -0.50
CA TYR A 229 -17.57 -18.48 -0.21
C TYR A 229 -18.27 -18.67 1.12
N VAL A 230 -19.00 -19.77 1.22
CA VAL A 230 -19.63 -20.24 2.44
C VAL A 230 -19.20 -21.67 2.71
N GLN A 231 -18.93 -21.99 3.97
CA GLN A 231 -18.61 -23.34 4.41
C GLN A 231 -19.36 -23.67 5.70
N MET A 232 -19.84 -24.90 5.80
CA MET A 232 -20.31 -25.46 7.06
C MET A 232 -19.12 -26.00 7.85
N VAL A 233 -18.89 -25.44 9.04
CA VAL A 233 -17.86 -25.91 9.97
C VAL A 233 -18.42 -27.00 10.89
N SER A 234 -19.68 -26.84 11.30
CA SER A 234 -20.44 -27.84 12.05
C SER A 234 -21.92 -27.73 11.69
N GLY A 235 -22.75 -28.68 12.18
CA GLY A 235 -24.20 -28.62 12.00
C GLY A 235 -24.88 -27.37 12.61
N THR A 236 -24.14 -26.52 13.32
CA THR A 236 -24.60 -25.27 13.93
C THR A 236 -23.74 -24.06 13.59
N HIS A 237 -22.68 -24.23 12.78
CA HIS A 237 -21.68 -23.21 12.53
C HIS A 237 -21.40 -23.08 11.04
N LEU A 238 -21.55 -21.85 10.53
CA LEU A 238 -21.29 -21.48 9.16
C LEU A 238 -20.31 -20.30 9.12
N GLN A 239 -19.37 -20.36 8.17
CA GLN A 239 -18.37 -19.32 7.94
C GLN A 239 -18.53 -18.74 6.55
N LEU A 240 -18.32 -17.43 6.44
CA LEU A 240 -18.19 -16.72 5.18
C LEU A 240 -16.73 -16.31 4.95
N TYR A 241 -16.26 -16.49 3.73
CA TYR A 241 -14.92 -16.09 3.30
C TYR A 241 -15.00 -15.18 2.09
N ALA A 242 -14.15 -14.18 2.06
CA ALA A 242 -13.82 -13.45 0.84
C ALA A 242 -12.31 -13.34 0.72
N SER A 243 -11.81 -13.45 -0.50
CA SER A 243 -10.40 -13.22 -0.78
C SER A 243 -10.16 -11.74 -1.06
N SER A 244 -9.06 -11.22 -0.52
CA SER A 244 -8.44 -9.98 -0.97
C SER A 244 -7.36 -10.28 -2.01
N PRO A 245 -7.01 -9.32 -2.89
CA PRO A 245 -5.95 -9.47 -3.89
C PRO A 245 -4.60 -9.89 -3.28
N LYS A 246 -4.36 -9.55 -2.01
CA LYS A 246 -3.13 -9.92 -1.29
C LYS A 246 -3.26 -11.18 -0.44
N SER A 247 -4.47 -11.54 0.02
CA SER A 247 -4.69 -12.81 0.71
C SER A 247 -4.65 -14.03 -0.21
N MET A 248 -4.75 -13.86 -1.55
CA MET A 248 -4.57 -14.97 -2.51
C MET A 248 -3.11 -15.36 -2.74
N GLN A 249 -2.12 -14.52 -2.40
CA GLN A 249 -0.71 -14.94 -2.46
C GLN A 249 -0.33 -15.90 -1.35
N GLN A 250 -1.14 -15.98 -0.29
CA GLN A 250 -1.15 -17.09 0.64
C GLN A 250 -2.44 -17.87 0.43
N SER A 251 -2.58 -18.48 -0.75
CA SER A 251 -3.53 -19.58 -0.87
C SER A 251 -3.16 -20.57 0.25
N PRO A 252 -4.01 -20.78 1.25
CA PRO A 252 -3.70 -21.78 2.24
C PRO A 252 -3.52 -23.10 1.47
N ALA A 253 -2.46 -23.84 1.81
CA ALA A 253 -2.35 -25.22 1.39
C ALA A 253 -3.69 -25.93 1.67
N PRO A 254 -4.10 -26.93 0.86
CA PRO A 254 -5.28 -27.73 1.16
C PRO A 254 -5.25 -28.17 2.64
N GLY A 255 -6.22 -27.70 3.44
CA GLY A 255 -6.27 -27.96 4.89
C GLY A 255 -5.78 -26.83 5.81
N THR A 256 -5.30 -25.70 5.29
CA THR A 256 -5.12 -24.49 6.11
C THR A 256 -6.41 -23.66 6.07
N PRO A 257 -7.01 -23.31 7.23
CA PRO A 257 -8.25 -22.56 7.25
C PRO A 257 -8.03 -21.17 6.66
N TYR A 258 -8.88 -20.77 5.71
CA TYR A 258 -9.04 -19.36 5.39
C TYR A 258 -9.36 -18.62 6.68
N GLN A 259 -8.67 -17.51 6.97
CA GLN A 259 -9.01 -16.69 8.13
C GLN A 259 -10.48 -16.26 7.98
N PRO A 260 -11.39 -16.73 8.85
CA PRO A 260 -12.79 -16.36 8.75
C PRO A 260 -12.87 -14.85 8.98
N THR A 261 -13.54 -14.17 8.07
CA THR A 261 -13.72 -12.72 8.16
C THR A 261 -14.99 -12.39 8.95
N THR A 262 -15.95 -13.33 9.03
CA THR A 262 -17.02 -13.34 10.03
C THR A 262 -17.48 -14.77 10.34
N ASP A 263 -17.73 -15.06 11.62
CA ASP A 263 -18.26 -16.34 12.11
C ASP A 263 -19.75 -16.20 12.50
N LEU A 264 -20.55 -17.21 12.18
CA LEU A 264 -21.95 -17.30 12.61
C LEU A 264 -22.24 -18.63 13.30
N THR A 265 -22.38 -18.60 14.62
CA THR A 265 -22.88 -19.72 15.41
C THR A 265 -24.38 -19.54 15.65
N VAL A 266 -25.17 -20.54 15.26
CA VAL A 266 -26.61 -20.60 15.57
C VAL A 266 -26.78 -21.51 16.79
N PRO A 267 -27.49 -21.08 17.84
CA PRO A 267 -27.75 -21.90 19.03
C PRO A 267 -28.66 -23.09 18.76
#